data_AF-A0A8J8E9G1-F1
#
_entry.id   AF-A0A8J8E9G1-F1
#
_cell.length_a   1.000
_cell.length_b   1.000
_cell.length_c   1.000
_cell.angle_alpha   90.00
_cell.angle_beta   90.00
_cell.angle_gamma   90.00
#
_symmetry.space_group_name_H-M   'P 1'
#
loop_
_entity.id
_entity.type
_entity.pdbx_description
1 polymer ?
#
loop_
_entity_poly.entity_id
_entity_poly.type
_entity_poly.pdbx_seq_one_letter_code
_entity_poly.pdbx_strand_id
1 'polypeptide(L)'
;MVEVRTFTDLKEDMVELLKLFHMISRYKTLPEGARLLLEEAWTLVEDWRDWADEADRVMDKLDELARAEVEAHYEKYFSVVQEDENGCVWVPLGEIYTAVMRARREVKESAGIEE
;
A
#
# COMPACT_ATOMS: atom_id res chain seq x y z
N MET A 1 -5.48 13.13 13.15
CA MET A 1 -5.77 11.97 12.28
C MET A 1 -4.65 11.91 11.26
N VAL A 2 -3.91 10.80 11.22
CA VAL A 2 -2.98 10.53 10.12
C VAL A 2 -3.82 9.85 9.06
N GLU A 3 -4.05 10.50 7.92
CA GLU A 3 -4.71 9.85 6.79
C GLU A 3 -3.82 8.69 6.32
N VAL A 4 -4.40 7.49 6.25
CA VAL A 4 -3.72 6.34 5.66
C VAL A 4 -3.64 6.60 4.17
N ARG A 5 -2.45 6.97 3.70
CA ARG A 5 -2.17 7.14 2.28
C ARG A 5 -1.73 5.81 1.70
N THR A 6 -2.35 5.43 0.60
CA THR A 6 -2.00 4.24 -0.16
C THR A 6 -0.77 4.51 -1.02
N PHE A 7 -0.15 3.43 -1.51
CA PHE A 7 0.94 3.53 -2.48
C PHE A 7 0.48 4.20 -3.78
N THR A 8 -0.77 4.00 -4.16
CA THR A 8 -1.41 4.65 -5.31
C THR A 8 -1.47 6.17 -5.14
N ASP A 9 -1.84 6.66 -3.95
CA ASP A 9 -1.87 8.10 -3.66
C ASP A 9 -0.47 8.73 -3.80
N LEU A 10 0.57 8.03 -3.33
CA LEU A 10 1.96 8.47 -3.48
C LEU A 10 2.37 8.56 -4.95
N LYS A 11 1.97 7.57 -5.76
CA LYS A 11 2.27 7.53 -7.20
C LYS A 11 1.60 8.70 -7.94
N GLU A 12 0.35 9.02 -7.60
CA GLU A 12 -0.38 10.15 -8.18
C GLU A 12 0.28 11.49 -7.82
N ASP A 13 0.65 11.70 -6.56
CA ASP A 13 1.36 12.90 -6.10
C ASP A 13 2.69 13.09 -6.86
N MET A 14 3.41 12.01 -7.15
CA MET A 14 4.66 12.06 -7.92
C MET A 14 4.44 12.44 -9.39
N VAL A 15 3.36 11.96 -10.02
CA VAL A 15 2.99 12.36 -11.38
C VAL A 15 2.65 13.85 -11.45
N GLU A 16 1.97 14.38 -10.44
CA GLU A 16 1.69 15.82 -10.36
C GLU A 16 2.98 16.63 -10.16
N LEU A 17 3.92 16.18 -9.33
CA LEU A 17 5.23 16.79 -9.20
C LEU A 17 6.00 16.81 -10.53
N LEU A 18 5.99 15.71 -11.29
CA LEU A 18 6.58 15.66 -12.64
C LEU A 18 5.96 16.70 -13.57
N LYS A 19 4.64 16.85 -13.59
CA LYS A 19 3.98 17.88 -14.43
C LYS A 19 4.44 19.29 -14.05
N LEU A 20 4.54 19.57 -12.75
CA LEU A 20 4.99 20.87 -12.24
C LEU A 20 6.44 21.17 -12.63
N PHE A 21 7.36 20.22 -12.44
CA PHE A 21 8.75 20.39 -12.85
C PHE A 21 8.87 20.62 -14.37
N HIS A 22 8.11 19.87 -15.18
CA HIS A 22 8.08 20.07 -16.63
C HIS A 22 7.54 21.46 -17.02
N MET A 23 6.55 21.99 -16.31
CA MET A 23 6.04 23.34 -16.57
C MET A 23 7.06 24.42 -16.19
N ILE A 24 7.73 24.29 -15.04
CA ILE A 24 8.71 25.26 -14.56
C ILE A 24 9.95 25.31 -15.47
N SER A 25 10.42 24.16 -15.97
CA SER A 25 11.59 24.10 -16.86
C SER A 25 11.38 24.86 -18.19
N ARG A 26 10.12 25.04 -18.61
CA ARG A 26 9.76 25.76 -19.84
C ARG A 26 9.60 27.27 -19.64
N TYR A 27 9.71 27.78 -18.42
CA TYR A 27 9.67 29.21 -18.15
C TYR A 27 10.96 29.90 -18.59
N LYS A 28 10.85 30.85 -19.53
CA LYS A 28 11.99 31.52 -20.18
C LYS A 28 12.90 32.36 -19.28
N THR A 29 12.51 32.60 -18.03
CA THR A 29 13.19 33.54 -17.11
C THR A 29 13.84 32.84 -15.92
N LEU A 30 14.04 31.52 -15.97
CA LEU A 30 14.67 30.81 -14.85
C LEU A 30 16.16 31.16 -14.75
N PRO A 31 16.65 31.60 -13.58
CA PRO A 31 18.09 31.72 -13.34
C PRO A 31 18.79 30.37 -13.50
N GLU A 32 20.01 30.35 -14.01
CA GLU A 32 20.74 29.10 -14.31
C GLU A 32 20.89 28.17 -13.10
N GLY A 33 21.17 28.73 -11.91
CA GLY A 33 21.23 27.94 -10.68
C GLY A 33 19.91 27.28 -10.30
N ALA A 34 18.78 27.95 -10.57
CA ALA A 34 17.46 27.37 -10.36
C ALA A 34 17.14 26.28 -11.39
N ARG A 35 17.68 26.41 -12.62
CA ARG A 35 17.52 25.40 -13.68
C ARG A 35 18.25 24.11 -13.33
N LEU A 36 19.49 24.21 -12.86
CA LEU A 36 20.28 23.06 -12.41
C LEU A 36 19.62 22.31 -11.25
N LEU A 37 19.13 23.04 -10.23
CA LEU A 37 18.40 22.42 -9.12
C LEU A 37 17.11 21.71 -9.57
N LEU A 38 16.44 22.25 -10.60
CA LEU A 38 15.26 21.63 -11.18
C LEU A 38 15.59 20.36 -11.96
N GLU A 39 16.72 20.34 -12.68
CA GLU A 39 17.25 19.16 -13.38
C GLU A 39 17.66 18.07 -12.38
N GLU A 40 18.33 18.41 -11.28
CA GLU A 40 18.65 17.44 -10.21
C GLU A 40 17.39 16.89 -9.53
N ALA A 41 16.42 17.76 -9.22
CA ALA A 41 15.14 17.34 -8.67
C ALA A 41 14.38 16.42 -9.64
N TRP A 42 14.45 16.69 -10.96
CA TRP A 42 13.86 15.85 -11.98
C TRP A 42 14.43 14.43 -11.98
N THR A 43 15.76 14.28 -11.96
CA THR A 43 16.40 12.97 -11.89
C THR A 43 15.97 12.18 -10.67
N LEU A 44 15.91 12.82 -9.49
CA LEU A 44 15.43 12.16 -8.28
C LEU A 44 13.98 11.68 -8.40
N VAL A 45 13.11 12.47 -9.03
CA VAL A 45 11.70 12.09 -9.22
C VAL A 45 11.56 10.96 -10.25
N GLU A 46 12.36 10.96 -11.32
CA GLU A 46 12.41 9.85 -12.28
C GLU A 46 12.89 8.57 -11.63
N ASP A 47 13.95 8.61 -10.82
CA ASP A 47 14.41 7.46 -10.05
C ASP A 47 13.26 6.92 -9.19
N TRP A 48 12.64 7.79 -8.36
CA TRP A 48 11.54 7.37 -7.51
C TRP A 48 10.38 6.75 -8.30
N ARG A 49 10.05 7.27 -9.48
CA ARG A 49 9.00 6.71 -10.33
C ARG A 49 9.34 5.29 -10.75
N ASP A 50 10.59 5.05 -11.14
CA ASP A 50 11.05 3.73 -11.57
C ASP A 50 11.03 2.73 -10.39
N TRP A 51 11.45 3.17 -9.19
CA TRP A 51 11.28 2.39 -7.96
C TRP A 51 9.81 2.10 -7.66
N ALA A 52 8.93 3.07 -7.90
CA ALA A 52 7.51 2.90 -7.64
C ALA A 52 6.87 1.88 -8.59
N ASP A 53 7.21 1.94 -9.87
CA ASP A 53 6.76 0.96 -10.86
C ASP A 53 7.33 -0.45 -10.59
N GLU A 54 8.54 -0.56 -10.05
CA GLU A 54 9.07 -1.85 -9.61
C GLU A 54 8.30 -2.40 -8.40
N ALA A 55 8.00 -1.57 -7.42
CA ALA A 55 7.20 -1.97 -6.26
C ALA A 55 5.79 -2.44 -6.67
N ASP A 56 5.11 -1.73 -7.57
CA ASP A 56 3.81 -2.15 -8.12
C ASP A 56 3.90 -3.55 -8.75
N ARG A 57 4.91 -3.81 -9.60
CA ARG A 57 5.10 -5.14 -10.22
C ARG A 57 5.36 -6.24 -9.19
N VAL A 58 6.09 -5.94 -8.13
CA VAL A 58 6.34 -6.89 -7.05
C VAL A 58 5.05 -7.17 -6.28
N MET A 59 4.24 -6.16 -6.00
CA MET A 59 2.94 -6.31 -5.36
C MET A 59 1.99 -7.16 -6.21
N ASP A 60 1.88 -6.87 -7.51
CA ASP A 60 1.07 -7.67 -8.44
C ASP A 60 1.48 -9.15 -8.41
N LYS A 61 2.79 -9.42 -8.40
CA LYS A 61 3.31 -10.78 -8.33
C LYS A 61 3.04 -11.46 -6.98
N LEU A 62 3.11 -10.72 -5.89
CA LEU A 62 2.75 -11.23 -4.57
C LEU A 62 1.26 -11.58 -4.49
N ASP A 63 0.40 -10.76 -5.11
CA ASP A 63 -1.04 -11.03 -5.20
C ASP A 63 -1.33 -12.28 -6.03
N GLU A 64 -0.65 -12.46 -7.16
CA GLU A 64 -0.74 -13.69 -7.96
C GLU A 64 -0.31 -14.93 -7.16
N LEU A 65 0.81 -14.85 -6.43
CA LEU A 65 1.28 -15.95 -5.59
C LEU A 65 0.34 -16.22 -4.42
N ALA A 66 -0.20 -15.18 -3.79
CA ALA A 66 -1.18 -15.32 -2.71
C ALA A 66 -2.46 -16.00 -3.21
N ARG A 67 -2.96 -15.62 -4.39
CA ARG A 67 -4.11 -16.31 -5.02
C ARG A 67 -3.79 -17.77 -5.30
N ALA A 68 -2.63 -18.06 -5.87
CA ALA A 68 -2.21 -19.44 -6.15
C ALA A 68 -2.08 -20.29 -4.87
N GLU A 69 -1.54 -19.74 -3.79
CA GLU A 69 -1.47 -20.42 -2.48
C GLU A 69 -2.87 -20.69 -1.92
N VAL A 70 -3.77 -19.72 -1.97
CA VAL A 70 -5.16 -19.89 -1.52
C VAL A 70 -5.90 -20.94 -2.36
N GLU A 71 -5.71 -20.95 -3.68
CA GLU A 71 -6.31 -21.97 -4.55
C GLU A 71 -5.75 -23.38 -4.26
N ALA A 72 -4.44 -23.49 -4.03
CA ALA A 72 -3.77 -24.75 -3.75
C ALA A 72 -4.07 -25.30 -2.36
N HIS A 73 -4.30 -24.41 -1.39
CA HIS A 73 -4.40 -24.72 0.04
C HIS A 73 -5.59 -24.03 0.72
N TYR A 74 -6.74 -23.99 0.04
CA TYR A 74 -7.94 -23.27 0.52
C TYR A 74 -8.38 -23.71 1.92
N GLU A 75 -8.09 -24.95 2.31
CA GLU A 75 -8.39 -25.51 3.64
C GLU A 75 -7.66 -24.79 4.79
N LYS A 76 -6.58 -24.05 4.50
CA LYS A 76 -5.82 -23.27 5.49
C LYS A 76 -6.38 -21.86 5.70
N TYR A 77 -7.35 -21.45 4.89
CA TYR A 77 -7.86 -20.09 4.85
C TYR A 77 -9.37 -20.07 5.12
N PHE A 78 -9.85 -18.92 5.56
CA PHE A 78 -11.27 -18.62 5.73
C PHE A 78 -11.61 -17.39 4.91
N SER A 79 -12.69 -17.46 4.13
CA SER A 79 -13.20 -16.33 3.38
C SER A 79 -14.16 -15.49 4.22
N VAL A 80 -13.91 -14.19 4.26
CA VAL A 80 -14.77 -13.19 4.87
C VAL A 80 -15.36 -12.34 3.75
N VAL A 81 -16.69 -12.36 3.62
CA VAL A 81 -17.38 -11.44 2.72
C VAL A 81 -17.38 -10.06 3.35
N GLN A 82 -16.88 -9.06 2.63
CA GLN A 82 -16.96 -7.67 3.05
C GLN A 82 -18.22 -7.04 2.44
N GLU A 83 -18.99 -6.32 3.26
CA GLU A 83 -20.28 -5.73 2.82
C GLU A 83 -20.09 -4.47 1.95
N ASP A 84 -18.93 -3.83 2.07
CA ASP A 84 -18.54 -2.58 1.43
C ASP A 84 -17.73 -2.76 0.13
N GLU A 85 -17.22 -3.95 -0.13
CA GLU A 85 -16.45 -4.28 -1.33
C GLU A 85 -17.08 -5.45 -2.10
N ASN A 86 -17.04 -5.39 -3.44
CA ASN A 86 -17.40 -6.55 -4.27
C ASN A 86 -16.27 -7.60 -4.17
N GLY A 87 -16.19 -8.33 -3.06
CA GLY A 87 -15.12 -9.29 -2.85
C GLY A 87 -15.20 -10.08 -1.54
N CYS A 88 -14.38 -11.13 -1.50
CA CYS A 88 -14.09 -11.88 -0.28
C CYS A 88 -12.62 -11.69 0.06
N VAL A 89 -12.33 -11.39 1.32
CA VAL A 89 -10.97 -11.40 1.86
C VAL A 89 -10.66 -12.78 2.41
N TRP A 90 -9.51 -13.35 2.03
CA TRP A 90 -9.06 -14.65 2.52
C TRP A 90 -8.06 -14.46 3.65
N VAL A 91 -8.40 -14.96 4.83
CA VAL A 91 -7.59 -14.80 6.03
C VAL A 91 -7.07 -16.17 6.48
N PRO A 92 -5.77 -16.31 6.83
CA PRO A 92 -5.24 -17.55 7.36
C PRO A 92 -5.98 -17.99 8.63
N LEU A 93 -6.34 -19.28 8.74
CA LEU A 93 -7.05 -19.80 9.91
C LEU A 93 -6.27 -19.61 11.23
N GLY A 94 -4.94 -19.65 11.17
CA GLY A 94 -4.08 -19.39 12.33
C GLY A 94 -4.23 -17.97 12.89
N GLU A 95 -4.41 -16.98 12.01
CA GLU A 95 -4.66 -15.60 12.41
C GLU A 95 -6.04 -15.43 13.03
N ILE A 96 -7.07 -16.05 12.42
CA ILE A 96 -8.43 -16.07 12.99
C ILE A 96 -8.43 -16.70 14.37
N TYR A 97 -7.78 -17.85 14.53
CA TYR A 97 -7.69 -18.52 15.82
C TYR A 97 -7.04 -17.61 16.87
N THR A 98 -5.95 -16.94 16.50
CA THR A 98 -5.25 -16.00 17.37
C THR A 98 -6.16 -14.82 17.77
N ALA A 99 -6.89 -14.24 16.82
CA ALA A 99 -7.83 -13.15 17.06
C ALA A 99 -8.98 -13.58 17.98
N VAL A 100 -9.57 -14.76 17.76
CA VAL A 100 -10.64 -15.32 18.58
C VAL A 100 -10.16 -15.56 20.01
N MET A 101 -8.97 -16.15 20.18
CA MET A 101 -8.41 -16.41 21.50
C MET A 101 -8.09 -15.13 22.25
N ARG A 102 -7.64 -14.09 21.55
CA ARG A 102 -7.45 -12.75 22.11
C ARG A 102 -8.78 -12.14 22.56
N ALA A 103 -9.79 -12.10 21.70
CA ALA A 103 -11.10 -11.56 22.03
C ALA A 103 -11.73 -12.31 23.22
N ARG A 104 -11.58 -13.64 23.27
CA ARG A 104 -12.04 -14.45 24.41
C ARG A 104 -11.37 -14.03 25.71
N ARG A 105 -10.07 -13.76 25.69
CA ARG A 105 -9.33 -13.28 26.88
C ARG A 105 -9.85 -11.91 27.33
N GLU A 106 -10.00 -10.98 26.41
CA GLU A 106 -10.50 -9.62 26.70
C GLU A 106 -11.92 -9.65 27.30
N VAL A 107 -12.80 -10.54 26.79
CA VAL A 107 -14.14 -10.75 27.35
C VAL A 107 -14.08 -11.35 28.76
N LYS A 108 -13.22 -12.35 28.99
CA LYS A 108 -13.05 -12.95 30.33
C LYS A 108 -12.54 -11.94 31.35
N GLU A 109 -11.54 -11.13 30.97
CA GLU A 109 -10.99 -10.05 31.79
C GLU A 109 -12.07 -9.01 32.12
N SER A 110 -12.85 -8.61 31.11
CA SER A 110 -13.96 -7.66 31.29
C SER A 110 -15.10 -8.20 32.15
N ALA A 111 -15.31 -9.52 32.14
CA ALA A 111 -16.32 -10.21 32.95
C ALA A 111 -15.85 -10.53 34.39
N GLY A 112 -14.59 -10.22 34.74
CA GLY A 112 -14.03 -10.54 36.06
C GLY A 112 -13.89 -12.04 36.34
N ILE A 113 -13.81 -12.86 35.30
CA ILE A 113 -13.66 -14.32 35.42
C ILE A 113 -12.15 -14.61 35.43
N GLU A 114 -11.57 -14.78 36.63
CA GLU A 114 -10.20 -15.30 36.78
C GLU A 114 -10.15 -16.80 36.44
N GLU A 115 -9.02 -17.26 35.89
CA GLU A 115 -8.81 -18.62 35.35
C GLU A 115 -9.00 -19.76 36.35
#